data_AF-A0A3A5WAB7-F1
#
_entry.id   AF-A0A3A5WAB7-F1
#
_cell.length_a   1.000
_cell.length_b   1.000
_cell.length_c   1.000
_cell.angle_alpha   90.00
_cell.angle_beta   90.00
_cell.angle_gamma   90.00
#
_symmetry.space_group_name_H-M   'P 1'
#
loop_
_entity.id
_entity.type
_entity.pdbx_description
1 polymer ?
#
loop_
_entity_poly.entity_id
_entity_poly.type
_entity_poly.pdbx_seq_one_letter_code
_entity_poly.pdbx_strand_id
1 'polypeptide(L)'
;MKKGADGARDHHGELLPELSRSATKMNYKKLVDTPLPSFEKDYPGSPFFMEVGYFLLRRTVYSQFRTIETTGQEKIPLDRGSMCSAWHTNGLIDPVSIFLSHPKKFVVGGRHDLVTRPILGFWARKFAVQPVVRKAELLRGGCSEEEANYLNGRSLLNLATGISHGFGCALFPEGTSHSESHLIRLKTGPFRTVLAAAAHSKAIGTKPPVLIPIGLHFRTRHLFRTDCWIEYGDPMELPHEDLPAELVQAVKAGDWMEPPAEAVVALRDQLQERLAPMTPDRESFSEVHRDGVIAHVKRRLEKKPELTWREEVLETRKLKDNPATPEVKEIATRIGDTLEAARLDGRDINSNIDGLRGFSPFGAIANLVKLIPMLVFLPTLILCLGWQIALGRLLGDRTDEGLDARTSYHMLFAMFGSFLWWPILATILTGLCVTFNSEIGYDLLGIFGNEIWQQSIATICIWISSILVFWLSGVTFAIGWDSVSDFAKWTRRLKTNTLVSADLVKLRELLN
;
A
#
# COMPACT_ATOMS: atom_id res chain seq x y z
N MET A 1 24.90 -13.54 5.01
CA MET A 1 24.97 -12.18 5.57
C MET A 1 24.64 -12.18 7.06
N LYS A 2 25.16 -11.23 7.85
CA LYS A 2 24.78 -11.04 9.27
C LYS A 2 23.38 -10.41 9.40
N LYS A 3 22.59 -10.81 10.40
CA LYS A 3 21.19 -10.34 10.59
C LYS A 3 21.09 -8.90 11.08
N GLY A 4 21.94 -8.50 12.04
CA GLY A 4 22.21 -7.08 12.28
C GLY A 4 21.89 -6.42 13.61
N ALA A 5 21.73 -7.18 14.68
CA ALA A 5 21.73 -6.63 16.05
C ALA A 5 23.16 -6.30 16.55
N ASP A 6 24.03 -5.77 15.68
CA ASP A 6 25.45 -5.51 15.94
C ASP A 6 25.78 -4.03 16.17
N GLY A 7 24.75 -3.16 16.21
CA GLY A 7 24.92 -1.71 16.37
C GLY A 7 25.65 -1.03 15.21
N ALA A 8 25.79 -1.73 14.07
CA ALA A 8 26.49 -1.21 12.90
C ALA A 8 25.81 0.06 12.39
N ARG A 9 26.61 1.10 12.10
CA ARG A 9 26.14 2.39 11.61
C ARG A 9 26.64 2.66 10.20
N ASP A 10 25.89 3.44 9.44
CA ASP A 10 26.35 3.95 8.16
C ASP A 10 27.35 5.11 8.35
N HIS A 11 27.92 5.59 7.24
CA HIS A 11 28.82 6.75 7.20
C HIS A 11 28.27 8.07 7.76
N HIS A 12 26.97 8.15 8.07
CA HIS A 12 26.35 9.30 8.73
C HIS A 12 26.03 9.04 10.20
N GLY A 13 26.46 7.91 10.74
CA GLY A 13 26.18 7.54 12.13
C GLY A 13 24.76 7.03 12.36
N GLU A 14 23.94 6.80 11.34
CA GLU A 14 22.62 6.17 11.49
C GLU A 14 22.76 4.65 11.64
N LEU A 15 21.96 4.03 12.49
CA LEU A 15 21.94 2.57 12.61
C LEU A 15 21.52 1.93 11.28
N LEU A 16 22.29 0.93 10.83
CA LEU A 16 21.92 0.13 9.68
C LEU A 16 20.65 -0.68 10.01
N PRO A 17 19.68 -0.73 9.09
CA PRO A 17 18.48 -1.54 9.30
C PRO A 17 18.85 -3.00 9.53
N GLU A 18 18.12 -3.66 10.44
CA GLU A 18 18.21 -5.09 10.61
C GLU A 18 17.70 -5.80 9.36
N LEU A 19 18.42 -6.83 8.94
CA LEU A 19 18.02 -7.65 7.81
C LEU A 19 17.06 -8.73 8.26
N SER A 20 16.00 -8.93 7.49
CA SER A 20 15.12 -10.08 7.69
C SER A 20 15.82 -11.40 7.41
N ARG A 21 15.28 -12.50 7.95
CA ARG A 21 15.80 -13.84 7.64
C ARG A 21 15.84 -14.14 6.14
N SER A 22 14.92 -13.56 5.37
CA SER A 22 14.87 -13.68 3.91
C SER A 22 15.96 -12.82 3.26
N ALA A 23 16.10 -11.56 3.70
CA ALA A 23 17.11 -10.63 3.17
C ALA A 23 18.55 -11.13 3.37
N THR A 24 18.83 -11.89 4.43
CA THR A 24 20.17 -12.45 4.70
C THR A 24 20.60 -13.57 3.73
N LYS A 25 19.66 -14.11 2.95
CA LYS A 25 19.88 -15.20 1.97
C LYS A 25 19.90 -14.68 0.54
N MET A 26 20.83 -13.77 0.25
CA MET A 26 20.97 -13.21 -1.09
C MET A 26 21.40 -14.29 -2.09
N ASN A 27 20.71 -14.35 -3.24
CA ASN A 27 21.04 -15.25 -4.35
C ASN A 27 21.43 -14.43 -5.58
N TYR A 28 22.70 -14.03 -5.65
CA TYR A 28 23.22 -13.13 -6.68
C TYR A 28 22.92 -13.61 -8.10
N LYS A 29 23.17 -14.89 -8.40
CA LYS A 29 22.92 -15.48 -9.74
C LYS A 29 21.48 -15.26 -10.19
N LYS A 30 20.50 -15.53 -9.32
CA LYS A 30 19.09 -15.33 -9.63
C LYS A 30 18.71 -13.86 -9.83
N LEU A 31 19.42 -12.92 -9.21
CA LEU A 31 19.22 -11.48 -9.41
C LEU A 31 19.77 -11.04 -10.77
N VAL A 32 20.96 -11.50 -11.13
CA VAL A 32 21.56 -11.23 -12.44
C VAL A 32 20.69 -11.79 -13.57
N ASP A 33 20.13 -12.99 -13.40
CA ASP A 33 19.27 -13.66 -14.38
C ASP A 33 17.83 -13.11 -14.44
N THR A 34 17.53 -12.01 -13.74
CA THR A 34 16.18 -11.41 -13.76
C THR A 34 15.88 -10.84 -15.16
N PRO A 35 14.70 -11.12 -15.74
CA PRO A 35 14.34 -10.61 -17.06
C PRO A 35 14.39 -9.08 -17.11
N LEU A 36 14.95 -8.58 -18.20
CA LEU A 36 14.96 -7.15 -18.49
C LEU A 36 13.56 -6.71 -18.94
N PRO A 37 13.16 -5.46 -18.66
CA PRO A 37 11.91 -4.92 -19.17
C PRO A 37 11.98 -4.72 -20.69
N SER A 38 10.82 -4.71 -21.33
CA SER A 38 10.68 -4.27 -22.73
C SER A 38 10.01 -2.90 -22.78
N PHE A 39 10.58 -1.97 -23.54
CA PHE A 39 10.08 -0.60 -23.62
C PHE A 39 9.42 -0.25 -24.96
N GLU A 40 9.22 -1.26 -25.81
CA GLU A 40 8.60 -1.14 -27.14
C GLU A 40 7.07 -1.37 -27.09
N LYS A 41 6.57 -1.89 -25.97
CA LYS A 41 5.16 -2.28 -25.78
C LYS A 41 4.55 -1.43 -24.67
N ASP A 42 3.23 -1.40 -24.57
CA ASP A 42 2.52 -0.71 -23.48
C ASP A 42 2.78 -1.31 -22.08
N TYR A 43 3.48 -2.44 -22.01
CA TYR A 43 3.77 -3.17 -20.78
C TYR A 43 5.28 -3.41 -20.66
N PRO A 44 5.90 -3.05 -19.51
CA PRO A 44 7.31 -3.32 -19.28
C PRO A 44 7.62 -4.81 -19.09
N GLY A 45 6.62 -5.59 -18.67
CA GLY A 45 6.69 -7.03 -18.52
C GLY A 45 5.77 -7.78 -19.49
N SER A 46 5.25 -8.93 -19.06
CA SER A 46 4.33 -9.74 -19.85
C SER A 46 2.92 -9.15 -19.82
N PRO A 47 2.33 -8.73 -20.96
CA PRO A 47 1.03 -8.06 -20.98
C PRO A 47 -0.09 -8.84 -20.28
N PHE A 48 -0.24 -10.13 -20.63
CA PHE A 48 -1.26 -11.00 -20.04
C PHE A 48 -1.11 -11.11 -18.52
N PHE A 49 0.08 -11.44 -18.03
CA PHE A 49 0.29 -11.61 -16.60
C PHE A 49 0.22 -10.30 -15.84
N MET A 50 0.65 -9.18 -16.42
CA MET A 50 0.48 -7.88 -15.80
C MET A 50 -1.01 -7.55 -15.64
N GLU A 51 -1.84 -7.77 -16.65
CA GLU A 51 -3.29 -7.56 -16.54
C GLU A 51 -3.95 -8.45 -15.48
N VAL A 52 -3.58 -9.74 -15.42
CA VAL A 52 -4.03 -10.62 -14.33
C VAL A 52 -3.57 -10.09 -12.97
N GLY A 53 -2.31 -9.65 -12.85
CA GLY A 53 -1.78 -9.10 -11.60
C GLY A 53 -2.50 -7.82 -11.19
N TYR A 54 -2.73 -6.88 -12.11
CA TYR A 54 -3.51 -5.67 -11.87
C TYR A 54 -4.96 -5.99 -11.47
N PHE A 55 -5.58 -6.99 -12.09
CA PHE A 55 -6.90 -7.48 -11.68
C PHE A 55 -6.89 -7.98 -10.22
N LEU A 56 -5.95 -8.85 -9.87
CA LEU A 56 -5.81 -9.38 -8.50
C LEU A 56 -5.55 -8.28 -7.48
N LEU A 57 -4.65 -7.34 -7.80
CA LEU A 57 -4.34 -6.18 -6.94
C LEU A 57 -5.58 -5.31 -6.70
N ARG A 58 -6.36 -4.98 -7.76
CA ARG A 58 -7.61 -4.22 -7.61
C ARG A 58 -8.56 -4.93 -6.67
N ARG A 59 -8.81 -6.22 -6.87
CA ARG A 59 -9.70 -7.01 -6.01
C ARG A 59 -9.28 -6.98 -4.54
N THR A 60 -7.97 -7.12 -4.28
CA THR A 60 -7.43 -7.08 -2.92
C THR A 60 -7.51 -5.68 -2.29
N VAL A 61 -7.20 -4.62 -3.03
CA VAL A 61 -7.27 -3.24 -2.52
C VAL A 61 -8.71 -2.83 -2.22
N TYR A 62 -9.66 -3.20 -3.09
CA TYR A 62 -11.09 -2.93 -2.86
C TYR A 62 -11.63 -3.63 -1.60
N SER A 63 -11.11 -4.80 -1.24
CA SER A 63 -11.49 -5.45 0.02
C SER A 63 -10.74 -4.85 1.22
N GLN A 64 -9.46 -4.48 1.05
CA GLN A 64 -8.59 -3.95 2.10
C GLN A 64 -9.11 -2.66 2.75
N PHE A 65 -9.67 -1.74 1.97
CA PHE A 65 -10.07 -0.41 2.46
C PHE A 65 -11.58 -0.24 2.55
N ARG A 66 -12.03 0.44 3.61
CA ARG A 66 -13.44 0.82 3.78
C ARG A 66 -13.81 1.96 2.84
N THR A 67 -12.92 2.95 2.74
CA THR A 67 -13.00 4.04 1.78
C THR A 67 -11.66 4.19 1.09
N ILE A 68 -11.69 4.46 -0.21
CA ILE A 68 -10.52 4.78 -1.01
C ILE A 68 -10.84 6.04 -1.81
N GLU A 69 -10.01 7.06 -1.63
CA GLU A 69 -10.10 8.32 -2.37
C GLU A 69 -8.75 8.58 -3.06
N THR A 70 -8.78 9.18 -4.24
CA THR A 70 -7.59 9.61 -4.95
C THR A 70 -7.84 11.00 -5.51
N THR A 71 -6.89 11.91 -5.34
CA THR A 71 -6.98 13.29 -5.83
C THR A 71 -5.68 13.72 -6.48
N GLY A 72 -5.73 14.67 -7.42
CA GLY A 72 -4.55 15.19 -8.11
C GLY A 72 -4.10 14.35 -9.31
N GLN A 73 -4.86 13.33 -9.71
CA GLN A 73 -4.54 12.49 -10.88
C GLN A 73 -4.54 13.32 -12.18
N GLU A 74 -5.36 14.37 -12.23
CA GLU A 74 -5.43 15.32 -13.34
C GLU A 74 -4.13 16.09 -13.56
N LYS A 75 -3.25 16.15 -12.54
CA LYS A 75 -1.94 16.81 -12.62
C LYS A 75 -0.89 15.95 -13.31
N ILE A 76 -1.14 14.66 -13.49
CA ILE A 76 -0.16 13.71 -14.03
C ILE A 76 0.02 13.94 -15.54
N PRO A 77 1.22 14.31 -16.02
CA PRO A 77 1.48 14.44 -17.45
C PRO A 77 1.34 13.08 -18.15
N LEU A 78 0.45 12.99 -19.15
CA LEU A 78 0.20 11.75 -19.88
C LEU A 78 1.19 11.52 -21.04
N ASP A 79 1.88 12.58 -21.47
CA ASP A 79 2.77 12.60 -22.64
C ASP A 79 4.23 12.19 -22.36
N ARG A 80 4.58 11.90 -21.10
CA ARG A 80 5.96 11.61 -20.65
C ARG A 80 5.99 10.75 -19.38
N GLY A 81 7.14 10.18 -19.03
CA GLY A 81 7.25 9.32 -17.86
C GLY A 81 7.11 10.06 -16.53
N SER A 82 6.84 9.32 -15.47
CA SER A 82 6.69 9.87 -14.12
C SER A 82 7.39 8.99 -13.08
N MET A 83 8.28 9.60 -12.29
CA MET A 83 8.76 9.02 -11.04
C MET A 83 7.82 9.48 -9.92
N CYS A 84 7.04 8.56 -9.35
CA CYS A 84 6.25 8.79 -8.15
C CYS A 84 7.12 8.53 -6.91
N SER A 85 7.19 9.50 -6.01
CA SER A 85 7.91 9.36 -4.75
C SER A 85 7.04 9.71 -3.56
N ALA A 86 6.94 8.77 -2.63
CA ALA A 86 6.15 8.88 -1.42
C ALA A 86 6.99 8.51 -0.21
N TRP A 87 6.53 8.90 0.98
CA TRP A 87 6.97 8.27 2.23
C TRP A 87 6.50 6.80 2.31
N HIS A 88 7.13 6.00 3.16
CA HIS A 88 6.95 4.55 3.19
C HIS A 88 6.55 4.06 4.59
N THR A 89 5.27 3.78 4.77
CA THR A 89 4.70 3.42 6.07
C THR A 89 4.08 2.01 6.09
N ASN A 90 3.76 1.43 4.93
CA ASN A 90 3.47 0.01 4.78
C ASN A 90 4.44 -0.63 3.80
N GLY A 91 4.56 -1.96 3.79
CA GLY A 91 5.35 -2.67 2.77
C GLY A 91 4.69 -2.60 1.38
N LEU A 92 3.90 -3.61 1.02
CA LEU A 92 3.36 -3.73 -0.36
C LEU A 92 2.16 -2.82 -0.64
N ILE A 93 1.43 -2.37 0.39
CA ILE A 93 0.23 -1.55 0.21
C ILE A 93 0.56 -0.19 -0.41
N ASP A 94 1.69 0.41 -0.02
CA ASP A 94 2.11 1.72 -0.52
C ASP A 94 2.35 1.72 -2.04
N PRO A 95 3.25 0.89 -2.61
CA PRO A 95 3.46 0.85 -4.06
C PRO A 95 2.22 0.42 -4.82
N VAL A 96 1.43 -0.52 -4.29
CA VAL A 96 0.19 -0.97 -4.94
C VAL A 96 -0.84 0.16 -5.02
N SER A 97 -0.94 1.00 -4.00
CA SER A 97 -1.82 2.16 -4.00
C SER A 97 -1.48 3.11 -5.15
N ILE A 98 -0.19 3.35 -5.40
CA ILE A 98 0.30 4.15 -6.53
C ILE A 98 0.04 3.44 -7.86
N PHE A 99 0.32 2.14 -7.97
CA PHE A 99 0.15 1.38 -9.23
C PHE A 99 -1.30 1.38 -9.72
N LEU A 100 -2.26 1.30 -8.80
CA LEU A 100 -3.68 1.21 -9.15
C LEU A 100 -4.34 2.57 -9.40
N SER A 101 -3.77 3.64 -8.84
CA SER A 101 -4.29 5.00 -8.99
C SER A 101 -3.61 5.79 -10.11
N HIS A 102 -2.42 5.41 -10.54
CA HIS A 102 -1.74 6.08 -11.65
C HIS A 102 -2.23 5.57 -13.02
N PRO A 103 -2.41 6.43 -14.04
CA PRO A 103 -2.96 6.04 -15.34
C PRO A 103 -2.04 5.15 -16.18
N LYS A 104 -0.73 5.15 -15.88
CA LYS A 104 0.29 4.41 -16.64
C LYS A 104 0.73 3.11 -15.97
N LYS A 105 1.27 2.18 -16.75
CA LYS A 105 1.94 0.97 -16.25
C LYS A 105 3.31 1.30 -15.67
N PHE A 106 3.81 0.44 -14.78
CA PHE A 106 4.99 0.73 -13.97
C PHE A 106 6.17 -0.16 -14.30
N VAL A 107 7.35 0.46 -14.41
CA VAL A 107 8.62 -0.22 -14.13
C VAL A 107 8.86 -0.20 -12.62
N VAL A 108 9.12 -1.37 -12.06
CA VAL A 108 9.10 -1.56 -10.60
C VAL A 108 10.50 -1.87 -10.11
N GLY A 109 11.02 -1.07 -9.18
CA GLY A 109 12.16 -1.45 -8.36
C GLY A 109 11.68 -2.23 -7.13
N GLY A 110 12.29 -3.37 -6.83
CA GLY A 110 11.90 -4.21 -5.70
C GLY A 110 13.09 -4.73 -4.91
N ARG A 111 12.88 -4.96 -3.60
CA ARG A 111 13.89 -5.60 -2.72
C ARG A 111 14.28 -6.96 -3.30
N HIS A 112 15.56 -7.30 -3.25
CA HIS A 112 16.12 -8.52 -3.87
C HIS A 112 15.45 -9.81 -3.36
N ASP A 113 15.02 -9.86 -2.12
CA ASP A 113 14.41 -11.05 -1.54
C ASP A 113 12.95 -11.26 -2.02
N LEU A 114 12.22 -10.18 -2.35
CA LEU A 114 10.88 -10.26 -2.94
C LEU A 114 10.94 -10.91 -4.32
N VAL A 115 11.95 -10.59 -5.11
CA VAL A 115 12.11 -11.15 -6.47
C VAL A 115 12.63 -12.60 -6.47
N THR A 116 13.19 -13.09 -5.36
CA THR A 116 13.76 -14.44 -5.28
C THR A 116 12.84 -15.49 -4.64
N ARG A 117 11.78 -15.09 -3.91
CA ARG A 117 10.77 -16.02 -3.35
C ARG A 117 10.00 -16.78 -4.46
N PRO A 118 9.44 -17.98 -4.24
CA PRO A 118 8.85 -18.79 -5.32
C PRO A 118 7.68 -18.12 -6.05
N ILE A 119 6.61 -17.79 -5.31
CA ILE A 119 5.39 -17.16 -5.87
C ILE A 119 5.70 -15.72 -6.25
N LEU A 120 6.24 -14.92 -5.33
CA LEU A 120 6.56 -13.51 -5.59
C LEU A 120 7.58 -13.33 -6.71
N GLY A 121 8.60 -14.20 -6.79
CA GLY A 121 9.58 -14.17 -7.85
C GLY A 121 9.01 -14.52 -9.21
N PHE A 122 8.04 -15.45 -9.29
CA PHE A 122 7.31 -15.70 -10.54
C PHE A 122 6.63 -14.41 -11.04
N TRP A 123 5.88 -13.73 -10.16
CA TRP A 123 5.19 -12.50 -10.50
C TRP A 123 6.15 -11.34 -10.76
N ALA A 124 7.22 -11.21 -9.98
CA ALA A 124 8.27 -10.21 -10.17
C ALA A 124 8.88 -10.30 -11.57
N ARG A 125 9.18 -11.52 -12.05
CA ARG A 125 9.65 -11.74 -13.43
C ARG A 125 8.61 -11.35 -14.48
N LYS A 126 7.31 -11.64 -14.23
CA LYS A 126 6.23 -11.25 -15.16
C LYS A 126 5.98 -9.74 -15.20
N PHE A 127 6.27 -9.03 -14.13
CA PHE A 127 6.21 -7.57 -14.04
C PHE A 127 7.54 -6.90 -14.41
N ALA A 128 8.57 -7.66 -14.80
CA ALA A 128 9.93 -7.17 -15.06
C ALA A 128 10.49 -6.30 -13.91
N VAL A 129 10.23 -6.71 -12.66
CA VAL A 129 10.72 -6.02 -11.45
C VAL A 129 12.24 -6.04 -11.44
N GLN A 130 12.85 -4.87 -11.29
CA GLN A 130 14.29 -4.70 -11.20
C GLN A 130 14.76 -4.88 -9.75
N PRO A 131 15.72 -5.79 -9.49
CA PRO A 131 16.21 -6.03 -8.14
C PRO A 131 17.09 -4.88 -7.66
N VAL A 132 16.74 -4.26 -6.54
CA VAL A 132 17.55 -3.22 -5.90
C VAL A 132 18.13 -3.78 -4.60
N VAL A 133 19.45 -3.67 -4.43
CA VAL A 133 20.17 -4.12 -3.23
C VAL A 133 20.49 -2.91 -2.35
N ARG A 134 20.11 -2.98 -1.07
CA ARG A 134 20.34 -1.88 -0.11
C ARG A 134 21.82 -1.85 0.30
N LYS A 135 22.36 -0.65 0.58
CA LYS A 135 23.73 -0.50 1.13
C LYS A 135 23.95 -1.34 2.40
N ALA A 136 22.93 -1.48 3.23
CA ALA A 136 22.98 -2.33 4.42
C ALA A 136 23.19 -3.83 4.09
N GLU A 137 22.64 -4.32 2.98
CA GLU A 137 22.83 -5.71 2.52
C GLU A 137 24.26 -5.93 2.03
N LEU A 138 24.82 -4.93 1.34
CA LEU A 138 26.22 -4.93 0.88
C LEU A 138 27.20 -4.99 2.05
N LEU A 139 27.04 -4.08 3.01
CA LEU A 139 27.89 -3.99 4.21
C LEU A 139 27.83 -5.25 5.08
N ARG A 140 26.80 -6.08 4.92
CA ARG A 140 26.59 -7.33 5.69
C ARG A 140 27.02 -8.59 4.92
N GLY A 141 27.74 -8.44 3.81
CA GLY A 141 28.44 -9.53 3.08
C GLY A 141 27.53 -10.36 2.17
N GLY A 142 26.68 -9.70 1.38
CA GLY A 142 25.77 -10.36 0.42
C GLY A 142 26.39 -10.66 -0.95
N CYS A 143 27.33 -9.82 -1.39
CA CYS A 143 28.13 -9.93 -2.61
C CYS A 143 29.38 -9.04 -2.48
N SER A 144 30.30 -9.07 -3.45
CA SER A 144 31.38 -8.09 -3.52
C SER A 144 30.85 -6.68 -3.82
N GLU A 145 31.65 -5.66 -3.55
CA GLU A 145 31.31 -4.27 -3.87
C GLU A 145 31.17 -4.05 -5.39
N GLU A 146 31.99 -4.72 -6.19
CA GLU A 146 31.92 -4.68 -7.66
C GLU A 146 30.63 -5.30 -8.20
N GLU A 147 30.28 -6.50 -7.71
CA GLU A 147 29.02 -7.19 -8.06
C GLU A 147 27.79 -6.36 -7.69
N ALA A 148 27.85 -5.70 -6.53
CA ALA A 148 26.80 -4.81 -6.06
C ALA A 148 26.63 -3.58 -6.96
N ASN A 149 27.74 -2.92 -7.29
CA ASN A 149 27.75 -1.74 -8.13
C ASN A 149 27.25 -2.06 -9.54
N TYR A 150 27.66 -3.21 -10.10
CA TYR A 150 27.16 -3.70 -11.37
C TYR A 150 25.65 -3.96 -11.34
N LEU A 151 25.16 -4.72 -10.34
CA LEU A 151 23.75 -5.07 -10.24
C LEU A 151 22.86 -3.83 -9.99
N ASN A 152 23.31 -2.92 -9.13
CA ASN A 152 22.60 -1.67 -8.86
C ASN A 152 22.62 -0.75 -10.08
N GLY A 153 23.78 -0.53 -10.72
CA GLY A 153 23.89 0.28 -11.92
C GLY A 153 22.97 -0.20 -13.03
N ARG A 154 22.97 -1.52 -13.30
CA ARG A 154 22.07 -2.15 -14.28
C ARG A 154 20.60 -1.93 -13.94
N SER A 155 20.23 -2.12 -12.67
CA SER A 155 18.83 -1.99 -12.23
C SER A 155 18.34 -0.55 -12.26
N LEU A 156 19.17 0.40 -11.82
CA LEU A 156 18.86 1.83 -11.89
C LEU A 156 18.76 2.32 -13.34
N LEU A 157 19.64 1.85 -14.22
CA LEU A 157 19.56 2.14 -15.65
C LEU A 157 18.26 1.62 -16.27
N ASN A 158 17.88 0.38 -16.01
CA ASN A 158 16.62 -0.17 -16.54
C ASN A 158 15.38 0.60 -16.06
N LEU A 159 15.36 1.03 -14.80
CA LEU A 159 14.30 1.90 -14.29
C LEU A 159 14.31 3.26 -15.00
N ALA A 160 15.50 3.85 -15.18
CA ALA A 160 15.67 5.12 -15.88
C ALA A 160 15.21 5.06 -17.35
N THR A 161 15.61 4.02 -18.08
CA THR A 161 15.16 3.77 -19.45
C THR A 161 13.64 3.63 -19.51
N GLY A 162 13.03 2.86 -18.62
CA GLY A 162 11.58 2.74 -18.56
C GLY A 162 10.87 4.06 -18.34
N ILE A 163 11.33 4.87 -17.39
CA ILE A 163 10.76 6.20 -17.16
C ILE A 163 10.90 7.07 -18.43
N SER A 164 12.06 7.08 -19.08
CA SER A 164 12.27 7.87 -20.30
C SER A 164 11.40 7.45 -21.49
N HIS A 165 10.94 6.19 -21.51
CA HIS A 165 9.99 5.65 -22.49
C HIS A 165 8.52 5.91 -22.12
N GLY A 166 8.25 6.66 -21.06
CA GLY A 166 6.91 7.09 -20.71
C GLY A 166 6.22 6.28 -19.63
N PHE A 167 6.88 5.28 -19.04
CA PHE A 167 6.31 4.49 -17.94
C PHE A 167 6.30 5.25 -16.60
N GLY A 168 5.42 4.81 -15.70
CA GLY A 168 5.49 5.20 -14.30
C GLY A 168 6.60 4.42 -13.58
N CYS A 169 7.16 4.98 -12.53
CA CYS A 169 7.99 4.28 -11.56
C CYS A 169 7.61 4.74 -10.16
N ALA A 170 7.63 3.85 -9.16
CA ALA A 170 7.43 4.23 -7.76
C ALA A 170 8.69 3.89 -6.98
N LEU A 171 9.35 4.91 -6.43
CA LEU A 171 10.49 4.74 -5.53
C LEU A 171 10.30 5.56 -4.26
N PHE A 172 10.53 4.90 -3.13
CA PHE A 172 10.40 5.49 -1.80
C PHE A 172 11.77 5.98 -1.33
N PRO A 173 12.03 7.30 -1.29
CA PRO A 173 13.35 7.85 -0.99
C PRO A 173 13.87 7.53 0.40
N GLU A 174 13.03 7.12 1.35
CA GLU A 174 13.45 6.67 2.68
C GLU A 174 14.21 5.33 2.66
N GLY A 175 14.00 4.52 1.60
CA GLY A 175 14.69 3.24 1.39
C GLY A 175 14.25 2.10 2.31
N THR A 176 13.44 2.38 3.33
CA THR A 176 12.80 1.40 4.22
C THR A 176 11.46 1.93 4.70
N SER A 177 10.55 1.01 5.00
CA SER A 177 9.32 1.32 5.71
C SER A 177 9.62 1.63 7.19
N HIS A 178 8.84 2.53 7.79
CA HIS A 178 9.02 2.97 9.18
C HIS A 178 7.69 3.26 9.88
N SER A 179 7.73 3.57 11.18
CA SER A 179 6.55 3.85 12.02
C SER A 179 6.51 5.25 12.58
N GLU A 180 7.25 6.18 11.97
CA GLU A 180 7.26 7.58 12.40
C GLU A 180 6.05 8.33 11.82
N SER A 181 5.66 9.42 12.49
CA SER A 181 4.60 10.33 12.05
C SER A 181 5.09 11.44 11.11
N HIS A 182 6.36 11.41 10.72
CA HIS A 182 7.02 12.35 9.83
C HIS A 182 7.99 11.61 8.91
N LEU A 183 8.51 12.30 7.89
CA LEU A 183 9.54 11.76 7.01
C LEU A 183 10.80 11.40 7.79
N ILE A 184 11.33 10.20 7.55
CA ILE A 184 12.72 9.92 7.90
C ILE A 184 13.64 10.43 6.79
N ARG A 185 14.95 10.32 7.02
CA ARG A 185 15.94 10.82 6.08
C ARG A 185 15.79 10.22 4.68
N LEU A 186 15.72 11.10 3.67
CA LEU A 186 15.73 10.71 2.27
C LEU A 186 17.14 10.31 1.78
N LYS A 187 17.22 9.18 1.08
CA LYS A 187 18.41 8.64 0.43
C LYS A 187 18.45 9.11 -1.04
N THR A 188 19.64 9.08 -1.64
CA THR A 188 19.90 9.68 -2.96
C THR A 188 19.56 8.79 -4.17
N GLY A 189 19.33 7.49 -3.95
CA GLY A 189 19.12 6.50 -5.01
C GLY A 189 18.03 6.88 -6.03
N PRO A 190 16.80 7.20 -5.59
CA PRO A 190 15.71 7.54 -6.52
C PRO A 190 15.99 8.78 -7.38
N PHE A 191 16.70 9.77 -6.83
CA PHE A 191 17.03 10.99 -7.54
C PHE A 191 18.09 10.77 -8.62
N ARG A 192 19.05 9.87 -8.37
CA ARG A 192 19.99 9.40 -9.42
C ARG A 192 19.24 8.73 -10.56
N THR A 193 18.28 7.84 -10.24
CA THR A 193 17.46 7.16 -11.27
C THR A 193 16.69 8.15 -12.12
N VAL A 194 16.01 9.13 -11.52
CA VAL A 194 15.17 10.06 -12.29
C VAL A 194 15.99 11.06 -13.10
N LEU A 195 17.17 11.48 -12.60
CA LEU A 195 18.09 12.31 -13.39
C LEU A 195 18.72 11.53 -14.55
N ALA A 196 19.06 10.26 -14.34
CA ALA A 196 19.48 9.38 -15.43
C ALA A 196 18.35 9.17 -16.46
N ALA A 197 17.09 9.10 -16.02
CA ALA A 197 15.93 9.02 -16.92
C ALA A 197 15.77 10.31 -17.74
N ALA A 198 16.00 11.48 -17.12
CA ALA A 198 16.02 12.75 -17.82
C ALA A 198 17.15 12.83 -18.85
N ALA A 199 18.36 12.38 -18.51
CA ALA A 199 19.47 12.30 -19.45
C ALA A 199 19.16 11.35 -20.62
N HIS A 200 18.57 10.19 -20.33
CA HIS A 200 18.19 9.22 -21.35
C HIS A 200 17.10 9.77 -22.28
N SER A 201 16.08 10.47 -21.74
CA SER A 201 15.06 11.14 -22.57
C SER A 201 15.68 12.16 -23.54
N LYS A 202 16.74 12.87 -23.12
CA LYS A 202 17.49 13.80 -23.97
C LYS A 202 18.17 13.06 -25.12
N ALA A 203 18.80 11.94 -24.81
CA ALA A 203 19.51 11.11 -25.78
C ALA A 203 18.60 10.54 -26.89
N ILE A 204 17.34 10.21 -26.54
CA ILE A 204 16.36 9.63 -27.47
C ILE A 204 15.37 10.65 -28.04
N GLY A 205 15.45 11.92 -27.64
CA GLY A 205 14.59 12.99 -28.13
C GLY A 205 13.14 12.92 -27.64
N THR A 206 12.90 12.37 -26.45
CA THR A 206 11.56 12.34 -25.82
C THR A 206 11.41 13.46 -24.79
N LYS A 207 10.16 13.73 -24.38
CA LYS A 207 9.88 14.73 -23.35
C LYS A 207 10.50 14.31 -22.00
N PRO A 208 11.11 15.25 -21.26
CA PRO A 208 11.71 14.94 -19.97
C PRO A 208 10.66 14.42 -18.99
N PRO A 209 10.94 13.34 -18.24
CA PRO A 209 10.00 12.84 -17.25
C PRO A 209 9.85 13.83 -16.09
N VAL A 210 8.81 13.61 -15.28
CA VAL A 210 8.56 14.41 -14.07
C VAL A 210 8.78 13.59 -12.79
N LEU A 211 9.16 14.25 -11.70
CA LEU A 211 9.13 13.69 -10.35
C LEU A 211 7.86 14.17 -9.64
N ILE A 212 7.02 13.27 -9.14
CA ILE A 212 5.74 13.60 -8.52
C ILE A 212 5.77 13.20 -7.04
N PRO A 213 5.69 14.15 -6.09
CA PRO A 213 5.49 13.84 -4.68
C PRO A 213 4.09 13.28 -4.45
N ILE A 214 4.00 12.18 -3.70
CA ILE A 214 2.75 11.48 -3.40
C ILE A 214 2.55 11.38 -1.89
N GLY A 215 1.43 11.91 -1.41
CA GLY A 215 0.94 11.68 -0.06
C GLY A 215 0.16 10.36 0.02
N LEU A 216 0.58 9.47 0.90
CA LEU A 216 -0.11 8.21 1.18
C LEU A 216 -0.72 8.27 2.59
N HIS A 217 -2.04 8.45 2.66
CA HIS A 217 -2.73 8.72 3.93
C HIS A 217 -3.59 7.53 4.31
N PHE A 218 -3.16 6.78 5.32
CA PHE A 218 -3.94 5.68 5.90
C PHE A 218 -4.36 6.05 7.31
N ARG A 219 -5.65 5.98 7.62
CA ARG A 219 -6.13 6.33 8.97
C ARG A 219 -5.49 5.46 10.05
N THR A 220 -5.45 4.15 9.79
CA THR A 220 -4.71 3.20 10.61
C THR A 220 -4.16 2.12 9.70
N ARG A 221 -2.91 2.29 9.29
CA ARG A 221 -2.28 1.54 8.20
C ARG A 221 -2.27 0.01 8.35
N HIS A 222 -2.28 -0.48 9.59
CA HIS A 222 -2.21 -1.92 9.89
C HIS A 222 -3.59 -2.57 10.13
N LEU A 223 -4.68 -1.80 10.00
CA LEU A 223 -6.04 -2.33 10.15
C LEU A 223 -6.67 -2.65 8.79
N PHE A 224 -7.38 -3.78 8.75
CA PHE A 224 -8.28 -4.12 7.65
C PHE A 224 -9.52 -3.24 7.70
N ARG A 225 -10.06 -2.85 6.53
CA ARG A 225 -11.18 -1.92 6.39
C ARG A 225 -10.91 -0.54 7.02
N THR A 226 -9.68 -0.05 6.84
CA THR A 226 -9.31 1.34 7.18
C THR A 226 -9.60 2.30 6.02
N ASP A 227 -9.46 3.60 6.24
CA ASP A 227 -9.63 4.63 5.21
C ASP A 227 -8.29 4.94 4.52
N CYS A 228 -8.32 5.12 3.20
CA CYS A 228 -7.17 5.41 2.37
C CYS A 228 -7.43 6.66 1.51
N TRP A 229 -6.48 7.60 1.53
CA TRP A 229 -6.45 8.72 0.60
C TRP A 229 -5.07 8.81 -0.06
N ILE A 230 -5.06 8.83 -1.39
CA ILE A 230 -3.86 8.97 -2.22
C ILE A 230 -3.87 10.39 -2.80
N GLU A 231 -2.87 11.19 -2.42
CA GLU A 231 -2.76 12.60 -2.78
C GLU A 231 -1.60 12.79 -3.77
N TYR A 232 -1.91 13.12 -5.02
CA TYR A 232 -0.92 13.51 -6.01
C TYR A 232 -0.58 15.00 -5.86
N GLY A 233 0.69 15.29 -5.57
CA GLY A 233 1.23 16.64 -5.53
C GLY A 233 1.52 17.20 -6.92
N ASP A 234 2.02 18.43 -6.97
CA ASP A 234 2.37 19.07 -8.24
C ASP A 234 3.65 18.44 -8.83
N PRO A 235 3.65 18.05 -10.12
CA PRO A 235 4.83 17.51 -10.77
C PRO A 235 6.02 18.47 -10.72
N MET A 236 7.18 17.93 -10.40
CA MET A 236 8.46 18.63 -10.40
C MET A 236 9.16 18.39 -11.74
N GLU A 237 9.41 19.46 -12.47
CA GLU A 237 10.23 19.40 -13.68
C GLU A 237 11.70 19.15 -13.30
N LEU A 238 12.38 18.38 -14.14
CA LEU A 238 13.78 18.00 -13.93
C LEU A 238 14.71 18.97 -14.66
N PRO A 239 15.94 19.19 -14.18
CA PRO A 239 16.91 20.10 -14.81
C PRO A 239 17.50 19.49 -16.09
N HIS A 240 16.66 19.28 -17.10
CA HIS A 240 16.98 18.53 -18.32
C HIS A 240 18.05 19.20 -19.19
N GLU A 241 18.09 20.53 -19.21
CA GLU A 241 19.04 21.27 -20.04
C GLU A 241 20.45 21.28 -19.47
N ASP A 242 20.58 21.32 -18.14
CA ASP A 242 21.85 21.44 -17.43
C ASP A 242 22.57 20.09 -17.22
N LEU A 243 22.04 18.99 -17.79
CA LEU A 243 22.63 17.67 -17.65
C LEU A 243 23.94 17.55 -18.47
N PRO A 244 25.03 17.00 -17.89
CA PRO A 244 26.29 16.84 -18.60
C PRO A 244 26.17 15.99 -19.86
N ALA A 245 26.85 16.41 -20.94
CA ALA A 245 26.86 15.66 -22.20
C ALA A 245 27.40 14.23 -22.03
N GLU A 246 28.40 14.04 -21.16
CA GLU A 246 28.98 12.73 -20.85
C GLU A 246 27.94 11.77 -20.25
N LEU A 247 27.11 12.26 -19.32
CA LEU A 247 26.01 11.48 -18.73
C LEU A 247 25.01 11.06 -19.81
N VAL A 248 24.63 12.00 -20.68
CA VAL A 248 23.69 11.73 -21.79
C VAL A 248 24.26 10.68 -22.74
N GLN A 249 25.56 10.73 -23.08
CA GLN A 249 26.18 9.73 -23.95
C GLN A 249 26.32 8.37 -23.28
N ALA A 250 26.69 8.32 -21.99
CA ALA A 250 26.82 7.07 -21.25
C ALA A 250 25.47 6.33 -21.18
N VAL A 251 24.41 7.00 -20.75
CA VAL A 251 23.08 6.37 -20.67
C VAL A 251 22.56 5.96 -22.05
N LYS A 252 22.89 6.72 -23.11
CA LYS A 252 22.56 6.36 -24.50
C LYS A 252 23.25 5.07 -24.96
N ALA A 253 24.50 4.86 -24.53
CA ALA A 253 25.26 3.65 -24.81
C ALA A 253 24.78 2.44 -23.98
N GLY A 254 23.88 2.65 -23.02
CA GLY A 254 23.44 1.61 -22.09
C GLY A 254 24.37 1.44 -20.89
N ASP A 255 25.23 2.43 -20.62
CA ASP A 255 26.16 2.44 -19.51
C ASP A 255 25.64 3.31 -18.36
N TRP A 256 25.74 2.80 -17.13
CA TRP A 256 25.42 3.59 -15.94
C TRP A 256 26.52 4.60 -15.66
N MET A 257 26.15 5.87 -15.61
CA MET A 257 26.99 6.95 -15.07
C MET A 257 26.20 7.66 -13.96
N GLU A 258 26.87 7.91 -12.84
CA GLU A 258 26.27 8.64 -11.72
C GLU A 258 26.01 10.11 -12.11
N PRO A 259 24.78 10.62 -11.91
CA PRO A 259 24.50 12.04 -12.13
C PRO A 259 25.28 12.96 -11.17
N PRO A 260 25.46 14.26 -11.50
CA PRO A 260 26.14 15.21 -10.64
C PRO A 260 25.57 15.23 -9.21
N ALA A 261 26.44 15.09 -8.21
CA ALA A 261 26.03 14.97 -6.80
C ALA A 261 25.24 16.19 -6.32
N GLU A 262 25.61 17.39 -6.76
CA GLU A 262 24.91 18.64 -6.42
C GLU A 262 23.46 18.63 -6.94
N ALA A 263 23.23 18.22 -8.19
CA ALA A 263 21.90 18.11 -8.77
C ALA A 263 21.04 17.04 -8.06
N VAL A 264 21.65 15.91 -7.70
CA VAL A 264 21.01 14.83 -6.94
C VAL A 264 20.56 15.32 -5.56
N VAL A 265 21.43 16.04 -4.84
CA VAL A 265 21.16 16.57 -3.50
C VAL A 265 20.10 17.67 -3.57
N ALA A 266 20.20 18.60 -4.52
CA ALA A 266 19.23 19.67 -4.69
C ALA A 266 17.82 19.10 -4.99
N LEU A 267 17.71 18.10 -5.87
CA LEU A 267 16.42 17.48 -6.18
C LEU A 267 15.85 16.71 -4.98
N ARG A 268 16.71 16.08 -4.17
CA ARG A 268 16.31 15.43 -2.91
C ARG A 268 15.70 16.43 -1.96
N ASP A 269 16.37 17.55 -1.73
CA ASP A 269 15.96 18.56 -0.76
C ASP A 269 14.66 19.24 -1.21
N GLN A 270 14.53 19.55 -2.50
CA GLN A 270 13.26 20.04 -3.08
C GLN A 270 12.10 19.04 -2.92
N LEU A 271 12.36 17.74 -3.11
CA LEU A 271 11.31 16.74 -2.88
C LEU A 271 10.96 16.66 -1.39
N GLN A 272 11.94 16.71 -0.49
CA GLN A 272 11.70 16.66 0.94
C GLN A 272 10.80 17.81 1.39
N GLU A 273 11.06 19.03 0.93
CA GLU A 273 10.22 20.22 1.23
C GLU A 273 8.78 20.05 0.75
N ARG A 274 8.57 19.46 -0.44
CA ARG A 274 7.22 19.24 -1.00
C ARG A 274 6.50 18.04 -0.40
N LEU A 275 7.24 16.99 -0.03
CA LEU A 275 6.68 15.74 0.48
C LEU A 275 6.38 15.79 1.97
N ALA A 276 7.19 16.50 2.77
CA ALA A 276 6.99 16.64 4.22
C ALA A 276 5.55 17.04 4.60
N PRO A 277 4.95 18.12 4.04
CA PRO A 277 3.58 18.51 4.37
C PRO A 277 2.51 17.53 3.86
N MET A 278 2.88 16.62 2.94
CA MET A 278 2.01 15.53 2.46
C MET A 278 2.08 14.28 3.36
N THR A 279 2.73 14.38 4.52
CA THR A 279 2.68 13.42 5.62
C THR A 279 1.94 14.06 6.81
N PRO A 280 1.70 13.35 7.94
CA PRO A 280 1.19 14.00 9.15
C PRO A 280 2.14 15.08 9.68
N ASP A 281 3.44 14.91 9.43
CA ASP A 281 4.48 15.92 9.65
C ASP A 281 4.51 16.45 11.10
N ARG A 282 4.53 15.49 12.04
CA ARG A 282 4.60 15.69 13.50
C ARG A 282 5.70 14.85 14.12
N GLU A 283 6.21 15.32 15.25
CA GLU A 283 7.21 14.61 16.06
C GLU A 283 6.67 13.29 16.63
N SER A 284 5.36 13.20 16.92
CA SER A 284 4.75 11.98 17.42
C SER A 284 3.31 11.78 16.95
N PHE A 285 2.83 10.53 17.00
CA PHE A 285 1.43 10.21 16.73
C PHE A 285 0.46 10.82 17.76
N SER A 286 0.88 11.04 19.01
CA SER A 286 0.06 11.76 20.00
C SER A 286 -0.35 13.14 19.50
N GLU A 287 0.57 13.86 18.81
CA GLU A 287 0.25 15.13 18.17
C GLU A 287 -0.72 15.00 16.99
N VAL A 288 -0.61 13.92 16.21
CA VAL A 288 -1.54 13.63 15.11
C VAL A 288 -2.94 13.38 15.67
N HIS A 289 -3.07 12.60 16.75
CA HIS A 289 -4.35 12.34 17.42
C HIS A 289 -4.93 13.61 18.05
N ARG A 290 -4.11 14.42 18.72
CA ARG A 290 -4.48 15.75 19.23
C ARG A 290 -5.08 16.62 18.13
N ASP A 291 -4.39 16.74 17.01
CA ASP A 291 -4.82 17.59 15.89
C ASP A 291 -6.11 17.07 15.26
N GLY A 292 -6.26 15.74 15.15
CA GLY A 292 -7.51 15.11 14.72
C GLY A 292 -8.68 15.43 15.65
N VAL A 293 -8.48 15.40 16.97
CA VAL A 293 -9.50 15.80 17.95
C VAL A 293 -9.91 17.27 17.75
N ILE A 294 -8.94 18.18 17.62
CA ILE A 294 -9.22 19.61 17.39
C ILE A 294 -10.02 19.81 16.10
N ALA A 295 -9.62 19.16 15.00
CA ALA A 295 -10.30 19.26 13.71
C ALA A 295 -11.76 18.81 13.79
N HIS A 296 -12.03 17.66 14.43
CA HIS A 296 -13.39 17.14 14.60
C HIS A 296 -14.25 18.01 15.52
N VAL A 297 -13.68 18.55 16.61
CA VAL A 297 -14.39 19.46 17.52
C VAL A 297 -14.77 20.77 16.80
N LYS A 298 -13.81 21.40 16.11
CA LYS A 298 -14.07 22.61 15.31
C LYS A 298 -15.16 22.39 14.26
N ARG A 299 -15.08 21.29 13.50
CA ARG A 299 -16.08 20.94 12.48
C ARG A 299 -17.50 20.83 13.06
N ARG A 300 -17.64 20.32 14.29
CA ARG A 300 -18.93 20.19 14.98
C ARG A 300 -19.46 21.52 15.51
N LEU A 301 -18.58 22.37 16.05
CA LEU A 301 -18.95 23.73 16.46
C LEU A 301 -19.51 24.54 15.28
N GLU A 302 -18.92 24.36 14.10
CA GLU A 302 -19.39 24.96 12.84
C GLU A 302 -20.71 24.36 12.31
N LYS A 303 -21.25 23.31 12.95
CA LYS A 303 -22.45 22.57 12.53
C LYS A 303 -22.39 22.05 11.09
N LYS A 304 -21.19 21.72 10.62
CA LYS A 304 -20.96 21.16 9.29
C LYS A 304 -20.99 19.61 9.31
N PRO A 305 -21.17 18.95 8.15
CA PRO A 305 -21.06 17.51 8.04
C PRO A 305 -19.71 16.97 8.54
N GLU A 306 -19.72 15.69 8.94
CA GLU A 306 -18.52 14.97 9.39
C GLU A 306 -17.41 15.02 8.34
N LEU A 307 -16.17 15.17 8.81
CA LEU A 307 -15.00 15.14 7.95
C LEU A 307 -14.89 13.79 7.22
N THR A 308 -14.70 13.82 5.90
CA THR A 308 -14.12 12.68 5.21
C THR A 308 -12.68 12.46 5.67
N TRP A 309 -12.08 11.31 5.34
CA TRP A 309 -10.69 11.07 5.71
C TRP A 309 -9.73 12.11 5.09
N ARG A 310 -9.94 12.46 3.83
CA ARG A 310 -9.20 13.54 3.17
C ARG A 310 -9.36 14.88 3.90
N GLU A 311 -10.59 15.28 4.20
CA GLU A 311 -10.82 16.56 4.88
C GLU A 311 -10.14 16.59 6.25
N GLU A 312 -10.18 15.49 7.00
CA GLU A 312 -9.49 15.39 8.29
C GLU A 312 -7.98 15.62 8.14
N VAL A 313 -7.33 14.95 7.20
CA VAL A 313 -5.89 15.15 6.93
C VAL A 313 -5.59 16.60 6.54
N LEU A 314 -6.45 17.22 5.72
CA LEU A 314 -6.27 18.62 5.33
C LEU A 314 -6.47 19.60 6.50
N GLU A 315 -7.44 19.35 7.39
CA GLU A 315 -7.64 20.19 8.57
C GLU A 315 -6.51 20.02 9.59
N THR A 316 -6.00 18.81 9.82
CA THR A 316 -4.84 18.59 10.71
C THR A 316 -3.57 19.20 10.14
N ARG A 317 -3.38 19.19 8.82
CA ARG A 317 -2.27 19.89 8.14
C ARG A 317 -2.27 21.38 8.47
N LYS A 318 -3.42 22.06 8.37
CA LYS A 318 -3.56 23.50 8.69
C LYS A 318 -3.17 23.87 10.12
N LEU A 319 -3.33 22.94 11.07
CA LEU A 319 -2.94 23.14 12.48
C LEU A 319 -1.42 23.19 12.68
N LYS A 320 -0.62 22.75 11.71
CA LYS A 320 0.83 22.94 11.74
C LYS A 320 1.18 24.43 11.58
N ASP A 321 0.59 25.06 10.57
CA ASP A 321 0.83 26.46 10.24
C ASP A 321 0.10 27.41 11.19
N ASN A 322 -1.08 26.98 11.68
CA ASN A 322 -1.93 27.75 12.58
C ASN A 322 -2.19 26.96 13.87
N PRO A 323 -1.18 26.87 14.76
CA PRO A 323 -1.29 26.06 15.97
C PRO A 323 -2.36 26.59 16.92
N ALA A 324 -3.10 25.67 17.55
CA ALA A 324 -4.00 26.00 18.65
C ALA A 324 -3.22 26.51 19.89
N THR A 325 -3.94 27.15 20.81
CA THR A 325 -3.36 27.62 22.08
C THR A 325 -2.79 26.45 22.90
N PRO A 326 -1.80 26.69 23.77
CA PRO A 326 -1.21 25.63 24.60
C PRO A 326 -2.24 24.85 25.43
N GLU A 327 -3.23 25.55 26.00
CA GLU A 327 -4.29 24.91 26.79
C GLU A 327 -5.18 23.98 25.94
N VAL A 328 -5.57 24.42 24.75
CA VAL A 328 -6.32 23.58 23.79
C VAL A 328 -5.50 22.34 23.41
N LYS A 329 -4.20 22.53 23.13
CA LYS A 329 -3.30 21.42 22.78
C LYS A 329 -3.21 20.39 23.91
N GLU A 330 -3.05 20.84 25.15
CA GLU A 330 -2.92 19.96 26.31
C GLU A 330 -4.17 19.08 26.50
N ILE A 331 -5.36 19.70 26.47
CA ILE A 331 -6.63 18.97 26.64
C ILE A 331 -6.89 18.05 25.45
N ALA A 332 -6.67 18.52 24.23
CA ALA A 332 -6.85 17.71 23.03
C ALA A 332 -5.87 16.53 22.97
N THR A 333 -4.64 16.67 23.49
CA THR A 333 -3.69 15.56 23.63
C THR A 333 -4.21 14.51 24.58
N ARG A 334 -4.69 14.89 25.78
CA ARG A 334 -5.28 13.91 26.73
C ARG A 334 -6.44 13.14 26.12
N ILE A 335 -7.34 13.84 25.42
CA ILE A 335 -8.46 13.21 24.72
C ILE A 335 -7.93 12.28 23.64
N GLY A 336 -7.02 12.76 22.77
CA GLY A 336 -6.46 12.02 21.66
C GLY A 336 -5.78 10.72 22.09
N ASP A 337 -4.93 10.78 23.11
CA ASP A 337 -4.22 9.62 23.67
C ASP A 337 -5.20 8.62 24.31
N THR A 338 -6.22 9.12 25.02
CA THR A 338 -7.26 8.27 25.62
C THR A 338 -8.09 7.55 24.55
N LEU A 339 -8.42 8.24 23.46
CA LEU A 339 -9.12 7.65 22.32
C LEU A 339 -8.26 6.61 21.61
N GLU A 340 -6.99 6.91 21.32
CA GLU A 340 -6.08 5.98 20.65
C GLU A 340 -5.85 4.72 21.50
N ALA A 341 -5.65 4.85 22.82
CA ALA A 341 -5.53 3.71 23.73
C ALA A 341 -6.77 2.79 23.67
N ALA A 342 -7.94 3.35 23.39
CA ALA A 342 -9.20 2.64 23.19
C ALA A 342 -9.47 2.25 21.71
N ARG A 343 -8.53 2.50 20.79
CA ARG A 343 -8.70 2.34 19.32
C ARG A 343 -9.92 3.09 18.79
N LEU A 344 -10.03 4.35 19.20
CA LEU A 344 -11.03 5.33 18.80
C LEU A 344 -10.31 6.55 18.20
N ASP A 345 -11.04 7.39 17.50
CA ASP A 345 -10.52 8.61 16.86
C ASP A 345 -11.50 9.79 17.00
N GLY A 346 -11.13 10.97 16.51
CA GLY A 346 -11.96 12.17 16.62
C GLY A 346 -13.38 12.04 16.02
N ARG A 347 -13.61 11.08 15.10
CA ARG A 347 -14.95 10.80 14.57
C ARG A 347 -15.87 10.22 15.62
N ASP A 348 -15.35 9.67 16.71
CA ASP A 348 -16.16 9.06 17.76
C ASP A 348 -16.78 10.06 18.73
N ILE A 349 -16.39 11.33 18.67
CA ILE A 349 -16.97 12.43 19.43
C ILE A 349 -18.42 12.65 18.97
N ASN A 350 -19.35 12.89 19.90
CA ASN A 350 -20.76 13.15 19.56
C ASN A 350 -20.98 14.59 19.07
N SER A 351 -22.17 14.90 18.54
CA SER A 351 -22.50 16.23 18.00
C SER A 351 -22.49 17.36 19.03
N ASN A 352 -22.78 17.04 20.30
CA ASN A 352 -22.87 18.03 21.39
C ASN A 352 -21.50 18.33 22.02
N ILE A 353 -20.49 17.52 21.70
CA ILE A 353 -19.12 17.64 22.20
C ILE A 353 -19.09 17.56 23.74
N ASP A 354 -19.96 16.72 24.31
CA ASP A 354 -20.04 16.41 25.74
C ASP A 354 -19.73 14.93 26.04
N GLY A 355 -19.31 14.19 25.01
CA GLY A 355 -18.98 12.78 25.09
C GLY A 355 -18.79 12.14 23.72
N LEU A 356 -18.89 10.81 23.71
CA LEU A 356 -18.75 9.95 22.53
C LEU A 356 -20.11 9.55 21.97
N ARG A 357 -20.12 9.17 20.70
CA ARG A 357 -21.33 8.74 19.99
C ARG A 357 -21.96 7.51 20.64
N GLY A 358 -23.25 7.62 20.92
CA GLY A 358 -24.08 6.54 21.45
C GLY A 358 -24.48 5.48 20.43
N PHE A 359 -25.55 4.76 20.75
CA PHE A 359 -26.19 3.78 19.86
C PHE A 359 -27.02 4.48 18.78
N SER A 360 -26.97 3.98 17.54
CA SER A 360 -27.79 4.47 16.42
C SER A 360 -28.71 3.34 15.94
N PRO A 361 -30.04 3.45 16.10
CA PRO A 361 -30.97 2.42 15.63
C PRO A 361 -30.88 2.18 14.12
N PHE A 362 -30.82 3.26 13.33
CA PHE A 362 -30.66 3.15 11.88
C PHE A 362 -29.32 2.52 11.48
N GLY A 363 -28.24 2.91 12.18
CA GLY A 363 -26.92 2.28 12.00
C GLY A 363 -26.93 0.79 12.33
N ALA A 364 -27.65 0.38 13.37
CA ALA A 364 -27.80 -1.02 13.74
C ALA A 364 -28.56 -1.83 12.67
N ILE A 365 -29.64 -1.27 12.10
CA ILE A 365 -30.37 -1.89 10.99
C ILE A 365 -29.46 -2.03 9.76
N ALA A 366 -28.74 -0.97 9.39
CA ALA A 366 -27.80 -1.00 8.26
C ALA A 366 -26.70 -2.05 8.46
N ASN A 367 -26.16 -2.17 9.67
CA ASN A 367 -25.17 -3.19 10.02
C ASN A 367 -25.76 -4.60 9.98
N LEU A 368 -27.01 -4.79 10.42
CA LEU A 368 -27.69 -6.08 10.33
C LEU A 368 -27.87 -6.51 8.86
N VAL A 369 -28.31 -5.60 7.98
CA VAL A 369 -28.45 -5.88 6.54
C VAL A 369 -27.14 -6.32 5.90
N LYS A 370 -26.01 -5.70 6.29
CA LYS A 370 -24.67 -6.08 5.83
C LYS A 370 -24.18 -7.41 6.41
N LEU A 371 -24.61 -7.73 7.64
CA LEU A 371 -24.19 -8.93 8.36
C LEU A 371 -24.90 -10.19 7.85
N ILE A 372 -26.18 -10.10 7.47
CA ILE A 372 -26.98 -11.24 7.02
C ILE A 372 -26.31 -12.01 5.86
N PRO A 373 -25.90 -11.38 4.75
CA PRO A 373 -25.21 -12.09 3.66
C PRO A 373 -23.92 -12.76 4.12
N MET A 374 -23.13 -12.12 4.99
CA MET A 374 -21.91 -12.72 5.54
C MET A 374 -22.22 -14.00 6.35
N LEU A 375 -23.31 -14.00 7.11
CA LEU A 375 -23.75 -15.17 7.89
C LEU A 375 -24.30 -16.29 7.00
N VAL A 376 -25.07 -15.94 5.97
CA VAL A 376 -25.57 -16.92 4.96
C VAL A 376 -24.41 -17.62 4.26
N PHE A 377 -23.37 -16.86 3.87
CA PHE A 377 -22.18 -17.42 3.24
C PHE A 377 -21.12 -17.93 4.22
N LEU A 378 -21.37 -17.93 5.53
CA LEU A 378 -20.35 -18.28 6.53
C LEU A 378 -19.78 -19.70 6.33
N PRO A 379 -20.56 -20.76 6.02
CA PRO A 379 -19.99 -22.08 5.75
C PRO A 379 -19.05 -22.07 4.55
N THR A 380 -19.46 -21.45 3.44
CA THR A 380 -18.63 -21.26 2.25
C THR A 380 -17.36 -20.49 2.57
N LEU A 381 -17.48 -19.39 3.31
CA LEU A 381 -16.39 -18.52 3.71
C LEU A 381 -15.34 -19.27 4.53
N ILE A 382 -15.76 -20.10 5.49
CA ILE A 382 -14.85 -20.93 6.28
C ILE A 382 -14.08 -21.88 5.36
N LEU A 383 -14.75 -22.52 4.40
CA LEU A 383 -14.12 -23.45 3.46
C LEU A 383 -13.17 -22.77 2.47
N CYS A 384 -13.59 -21.67 1.84
CA CYS A 384 -12.81 -21.04 0.77
C CYS A 384 -11.84 -19.96 1.26
N LEU A 385 -12.10 -19.30 2.39
CA LEU A 385 -11.26 -18.23 2.93
C LEU A 385 -10.69 -18.50 4.33
N GLY A 386 -11.26 -19.43 5.10
CA GLY A 386 -10.89 -19.63 6.50
C GLY A 386 -9.41 -19.92 6.69
N TRP A 387 -8.84 -20.84 5.90
CA TRP A 387 -7.43 -21.19 6.03
C TRP A 387 -6.50 -20.07 5.54
N GLN A 388 -6.83 -19.34 4.47
CA GLN A 388 -5.97 -18.24 3.98
C GLN A 388 -5.96 -17.09 4.97
N ILE A 389 -7.08 -16.80 5.64
CA ILE A 389 -7.16 -15.80 6.72
C ILE A 389 -6.32 -16.27 7.91
N ALA A 390 -6.46 -17.55 8.30
CA ALA A 390 -5.71 -18.13 9.40
C ALA A 390 -4.19 -18.13 9.14
N LEU A 391 -3.73 -18.59 7.98
CA LEU A 391 -2.32 -18.58 7.61
C LEU A 391 -1.78 -17.16 7.41
N GLY A 392 -2.58 -16.28 6.79
CA GLY A 392 -2.25 -14.86 6.66
C GLY A 392 -1.97 -14.24 8.02
N ARG A 393 -2.87 -14.41 8.99
CA ARG A 393 -2.67 -13.93 10.37
C ARG A 393 -1.49 -14.62 11.05
N LEU A 394 -1.37 -15.93 10.95
CA LEU A 394 -0.30 -16.70 11.59
C LEU A 394 1.08 -16.24 11.12
N LEU A 395 1.26 -16.04 9.82
CA LEU A 395 2.55 -15.65 9.23
C LEU A 395 2.79 -14.14 9.35
N GLY A 396 1.73 -13.32 9.25
CA GLY A 396 1.81 -11.88 9.48
C GLY A 396 2.15 -11.52 10.92
N ASP A 397 1.57 -12.23 11.91
CA ASP A 397 1.79 -11.95 13.34
C ASP A 397 3.13 -12.52 13.86
N ARG A 398 3.78 -13.43 13.10
CA ARG A 398 5.08 -14.05 13.43
C ARG A 398 6.25 -13.48 12.62
N THR A 399 6.02 -12.46 11.80
CA THR A 399 7.09 -11.85 10.99
C THR A 399 8.10 -11.10 11.86
N ASP A 400 9.38 -11.17 11.51
CA ASP A 400 10.45 -10.39 12.12
C ASP A 400 10.67 -9.04 11.40
N GLU A 401 9.83 -8.70 10.44
CA GLU A 401 9.96 -7.51 9.57
C GLU A 401 9.07 -6.32 9.99
N GLY A 402 8.44 -6.35 11.18
CA GLY A 402 7.65 -5.24 11.72
C GLY A 402 6.17 -5.20 11.31
N LEU A 403 5.45 -4.15 11.74
CA LEU A 403 4.00 -3.99 11.51
C LEU A 403 3.63 -3.78 10.04
N ASP A 404 4.53 -3.19 9.26
CA ASP A 404 4.39 -2.93 7.83
C ASP A 404 4.48 -4.23 7.00
N ALA A 405 5.31 -5.18 7.42
CA ALA A 405 5.38 -6.50 6.82
C ALA A 405 4.12 -7.33 7.11
N ARG A 406 3.56 -7.22 8.32
CA ARG A 406 2.31 -7.91 8.70
C ARG A 406 1.18 -7.62 7.70
N THR A 407 0.93 -6.36 7.38
CA THR A 407 -0.10 -5.96 6.40
C THR A 407 0.20 -6.52 5.01
N SER A 408 1.49 -6.59 4.64
CA SER A 408 1.93 -7.18 3.37
C SER A 408 1.65 -8.68 3.31
N TYR A 409 1.88 -9.44 4.40
CA TYR A 409 1.49 -10.85 4.48
C TYR A 409 -0.01 -11.04 4.33
N HIS A 410 -0.82 -10.26 5.06
CA HIS A 410 -2.28 -10.33 4.94
C HIS A 410 -2.75 -10.07 3.51
N MET A 411 -2.21 -9.05 2.85
CA MET A 411 -2.50 -8.72 1.46
C MET A 411 -2.12 -9.87 0.51
N LEU A 412 -0.93 -10.46 0.66
CA LEU A 412 -0.46 -11.55 -0.20
C LEU A 412 -1.31 -12.81 -0.06
N PHE A 413 -1.72 -13.16 1.16
CA PHE A 413 -2.63 -14.28 1.40
C PHE A 413 -4.04 -13.99 0.88
N ALA A 414 -4.53 -12.76 1.03
CA ALA A 414 -5.81 -12.37 0.43
C ALA A 414 -5.78 -12.43 -1.10
N MET A 415 -4.66 -12.05 -1.73
CA MET A 415 -4.53 -11.99 -3.17
C MET A 415 -4.27 -13.36 -3.82
N PHE A 416 -3.26 -14.09 -3.34
CA PHE A 416 -2.87 -15.38 -3.92
C PHE A 416 -3.60 -16.57 -3.31
N GLY A 417 -4.07 -16.45 -2.07
CA GLY A 417 -4.87 -17.50 -1.42
C GLY A 417 -6.09 -17.83 -2.26
N SER A 418 -6.90 -16.83 -2.64
CA SER A 418 -8.08 -17.04 -3.47
C SER A 418 -7.73 -17.51 -4.87
N PHE A 419 -6.73 -16.91 -5.51
CA PHE A 419 -6.32 -17.26 -6.86
C PHE A 419 -5.83 -18.71 -7.00
N LEU A 420 -5.10 -19.22 -6.02
CA LEU A 420 -4.55 -20.58 -6.05
C LEU A 420 -5.52 -21.62 -5.45
N TRP A 421 -6.21 -21.27 -4.37
CA TRP A 421 -7.06 -22.20 -3.63
C TRP A 421 -8.40 -22.46 -4.28
N TRP A 422 -9.06 -21.40 -4.74
CA TRP A 422 -10.44 -21.52 -5.20
C TRP A 422 -10.58 -22.48 -6.39
N PRO A 423 -9.66 -22.50 -7.39
CA PRO A 423 -9.69 -23.51 -8.44
C PRO A 423 -9.60 -24.95 -7.90
N ILE A 424 -8.72 -25.20 -6.92
CA ILE A 424 -8.54 -26.52 -6.32
C ILE A 424 -9.82 -26.94 -5.58
N LEU A 425 -10.33 -26.05 -4.73
CA LEU A 425 -11.55 -26.30 -3.98
C LEU A 425 -12.76 -26.50 -4.90
N ALA A 426 -12.91 -25.67 -5.93
CA ALA A 426 -13.98 -25.80 -6.92
C ALA A 426 -13.90 -27.15 -7.65
N THR A 427 -12.69 -27.61 -8.02
CA THR A 427 -12.50 -28.93 -8.63
C THR A 427 -12.89 -30.06 -7.68
N ILE A 428 -12.49 -29.98 -6.40
CA ILE A 428 -12.87 -30.98 -5.38
C ILE A 428 -14.39 -31.01 -5.22
N LEU A 429 -15.04 -29.86 -5.02
CA LEU A 429 -16.49 -29.79 -4.85
C LEU A 429 -17.23 -30.27 -6.10
N THR A 430 -16.76 -29.91 -7.29
CA THR A 430 -17.35 -30.36 -8.55
C THR A 430 -17.22 -31.87 -8.69
N GLY A 431 -16.05 -32.45 -8.37
CA GLY A 431 -15.85 -33.90 -8.39
C GLY A 431 -16.73 -34.64 -7.40
N LEU A 432 -16.93 -34.09 -6.20
CA LEU A 432 -17.89 -34.62 -5.23
C LEU A 432 -19.33 -34.53 -5.76
N CYS A 433 -19.73 -33.40 -6.36
CA CYS A 433 -21.05 -33.26 -6.98
C CYS A 433 -21.28 -34.29 -8.09
N VAL A 434 -20.26 -34.55 -8.93
CA VAL A 434 -20.36 -35.56 -9.99
C VAL A 434 -20.49 -36.97 -9.41
N THR A 435 -19.65 -37.30 -8.42
CA THR A 435 -19.59 -38.65 -7.82
C THR A 435 -20.86 -38.99 -7.05
N PHE A 436 -21.41 -38.03 -6.32
CA PHE A 436 -22.57 -38.21 -5.44
C PHE A 436 -23.86 -37.63 -6.04
N ASN A 437 -23.92 -37.36 -7.35
CA ASN A 437 -25.08 -36.74 -8.00
C ASN A 437 -26.40 -37.47 -7.69
N SER A 438 -26.37 -38.82 -7.65
CA SER A 438 -27.53 -39.64 -7.31
C SER A 438 -28.04 -39.47 -5.87
N GLU A 439 -27.19 -38.99 -4.97
CA GLU A 439 -27.50 -38.81 -3.54
C GLU A 439 -27.94 -37.38 -3.20
N ILE A 440 -27.66 -36.40 -4.08
CA ILE A 440 -27.85 -34.96 -3.83
C ILE A 440 -29.34 -34.54 -3.92
N GLY A 441 -30.25 -35.46 -4.27
CA GLY A 441 -31.70 -35.21 -4.33
C GLY A 441 -32.15 -34.33 -5.51
N TYR A 442 -31.20 -33.75 -6.25
CA TYR A 442 -31.40 -32.98 -7.48
C TYR A 442 -30.38 -33.46 -8.52
N ASP A 443 -30.83 -33.67 -9.76
CA ASP A 443 -29.94 -34.05 -10.86
C ASP A 443 -29.24 -32.81 -11.43
N LEU A 444 -28.11 -32.46 -10.83
CA LEU A 444 -27.33 -31.29 -11.23
C LEU A 444 -26.59 -31.51 -12.55
N LEU A 445 -26.22 -32.76 -12.85
CA LEU A 445 -25.55 -33.11 -14.10
C LEU A 445 -26.51 -33.16 -15.29
N GLY A 446 -27.75 -33.59 -15.07
CA GLY A 446 -28.79 -33.66 -16.11
C GLY A 446 -29.50 -32.33 -16.40
N ILE A 447 -29.09 -31.21 -15.80
CA ILE A 447 -29.79 -29.90 -15.95
C ILE A 447 -29.91 -29.42 -17.40
N PHE A 448 -28.95 -29.80 -18.26
CA PHE A 448 -28.94 -29.51 -19.70
C PHE A 448 -29.30 -30.72 -20.57
N GLY A 449 -29.66 -31.84 -19.93
CA GLY A 449 -29.93 -33.13 -20.55
C GLY A 449 -28.88 -34.20 -20.19
N ASN A 450 -29.13 -35.43 -20.65
CA ASN A 450 -28.39 -36.63 -20.21
C ASN A 450 -27.28 -37.08 -21.17
N GLU A 451 -27.06 -36.34 -22.27
CA GLU A 451 -25.96 -36.64 -23.17
C GLU A 451 -24.61 -36.22 -22.55
N ILE A 452 -23.53 -36.91 -22.92
CA ILE A 452 -22.19 -36.70 -22.33
C ILE A 452 -21.73 -35.25 -22.46
N TRP A 453 -21.99 -34.60 -23.60
CA TRP A 453 -21.59 -33.20 -23.81
C TRP A 453 -22.42 -32.23 -22.96
N GLN A 454 -23.70 -32.53 -22.70
CA GLN A 454 -24.58 -31.73 -21.83
C GLN A 454 -24.14 -31.83 -20.37
N GLN A 455 -23.84 -33.05 -19.90
CA GLN A 455 -23.28 -33.28 -18.56
C GLN A 455 -21.89 -32.64 -18.39
N SER A 456 -21.09 -32.61 -19.45
CA SER A 456 -19.79 -31.91 -19.45
C SER A 456 -19.98 -30.41 -19.28
N ILE A 457 -20.96 -29.81 -19.97
CA ILE A 457 -21.32 -28.40 -19.78
C ILE A 457 -21.81 -28.16 -18.36
N ALA A 458 -22.70 -29.02 -17.82
CA ALA A 458 -23.19 -28.91 -16.44
C ALA A 458 -22.03 -28.92 -15.44
N THR A 459 -21.07 -29.82 -15.62
CA THR A 459 -19.86 -29.92 -14.78
C THR A 459 -19.04 -28.62 -14.80
N ILE A 460 -18.82 -28.03 -15.98
CA ILE A 460 -18.12 -26.75 -16.13
C ILE A 460 -18.92 -25.63 -15.45
N CYS A 461 -20.24 -25.59 -15.62
CA CYS A 461 -21.11 -24.61 -14.98
C CYS A 461 -21.07 -24.71 -13.45
N ILE A 462 -21.05 -25.92 -12.87
CA ILE A 462 -20.90 -26.14 -11.42
C ILE A 462 -19.55 -25.59 -10.93
N TRP A 463 -18.48 -25.87 -11.67
CA TRP A 463 -17.14 -25.39 -11.34
C TRP A 463 -17.07 -23.85 -11.35
N ILE A 464 -17.55 -23.21 -12.43
CA ILE A 464 -17.59 -21.74 -12.55
C ILE A 464 -18.47 -21.13 -11.46
N SER A 465 -19.65 -21.71 -11.21
CA SER A 465 -20.57 -21.24 -10.17
C SER A 465 -19.95 -21.32 -8.78
N SER A 466 -19.16 -22.36 -8.50
CA SER A 466 -18.42 -22.48 -7.24
C SER A 466 -17.44 -21.31 -7.05
N ILE A 467 -16.69 -20.94 -8.08
CA ILE A 467 -15.79 -19.77 -8.04
C ILE A 467 -16.58 -18.47 -7.79
N LEU A 468 -17.73 -18.28 -8.45
CA LEU A 468 -18.59 -17.11 -8.25
C LEU A 468 -19.14 -17.05 -6.82
N VAL A 469 -19.54 -18.19 -6.26
CA VAL A 469 -20.01 -18.31 -4.86
C VAL A 469 -18.89 -18.00 -3.87
N PHE A 470 -17.65 -18.46 -4.11
CA PHE A 470 -16.50 -18.10 -3.28
C PHE A 470 -16.16 -16.61 -3.37
N TRP A 471 -16.31 -16.02 -4.55
CA TRP A 471 -16.14 -14.60 -4.74
C TRP A 471 -17.19 -13.80 -3.96
N LEU A 472 -18.46 -14.20 -4.05
CA LEU A 472 -19.55 -13.56 -3.34
C LEU A 472 -19.40 -13.70 -1.82
N SER A 473 -18.93 -14.85 -1.33
CA SER A 473 -18.61 -15.04 0.10
C SER A 473 -17.50 -14.10 0.57
N GLY A 474 -16.48 -13.86 -0.25
CA GLY A 474 -15.41 -12.89 0.06
C GLY A 474 -15.86 -11.43 0.05
N VAL A 475 -16.74 -11.05 -0.87
CA VAL A 475 -17.32 -9.70 -0.91
C VAL A 475 -18.21 -9.45 0.31
N THR A 476 -19.10 -10.41 0.61
CA THR A 476 -19.99 -10.33 1.77
C THR A 476 -19.21 -10.35 3.08
N PHE A 477 -18.09 -11.07 3.16
CA PHE A 477 -17.15 -10.98 4.29
C PHE A 477 -16.63 -9.56 4.50
N ALA A 478 -16.09 -8.91 3.47
CA ALA A 478 -15.51 -7.58 3.61
C ALA A 478 -16.56 -6.54 4.06
N ILE A 479 -17.78 -6.62 3.52
CA ILE A 479 -18.90 -5.73 3.88
C ILE A 479 -19.44 -6.06 5.29
N GLY A 480 -19.60 -7.33 5.62
CA GLY A 480 -20.06 -7.77 6.94
C GLY A 480 -19.04 -7.46 8.04
N TRP A 481 -17.74 -7.50 7.72
CA TRP A 481 -16.66 -7.15 8.64
C TRP A 481 -16.75 -5.68 9.12
N ASP A 482 -17.22 -4.76 8.28
CA ASP A 482 -17.49 -3.38 8.71
C ASP A 482 -18.49 -3.34 9.86
N SER A 483 -19.51 -4.20 9.83
CA SER A 483 -20.56 -4.28 10.85
C SER A 483 -20.00 -4.84 12.17
N VAL A 484 -19.15 -5.86 12.09
CA VAL A 484 -18.43 -6.41 13.25
C VAL A 484 -17.51 -5.35 13.86
N SER A 485 -16.78 -4.62 13.02
CA SER A 485 -15.87 -3.54 13.44
C SER A 485 -16.63 -2.39 14.10
N ASP A 486 -17.76 -1.96 13.54
CA ASP A 486 -18.58 -0.89 14.08
C ASP A 486 -19.22 -1.27 15.43
N PHE A 487 -19.67 -2.53 15.57
CA PHE A 487 -20.16 -3.04 16.85
C PHE A 487 -19.05 -3.05 17.91
N ALA A 488 -17.86 -3.55 17.57
CA ALA A 488 -16.71 -3.48 18.46
C ALA A 488 -16.37 -2.03 18.84
N LYS A 489 -16.37 -1.10 17.87
CA LYS A 489 -16.13 0.33 18.11
C LYS A 489 -17.15 0.91 19.08
N TRP A 490 -18.43 0.59 18.93
CA TRP A 490 -19.48 1.01 19.86
C TRP A 490 -19.22 0.54 21.29
N THR A 491 -18.83 -0.72 21.50
CA THR A 491 -18.51 -1.22 22.85
C THR A 491 -17.32 -0.50 23.48
N ARG A 492 -16.32 -0.09 22.67
CA ARG A 492 -15.17 0.70 23.14
C ARG A 492 -15.60 2.11 23.54
N ARG A 493 -16.43 2.77 22.72
CA ARG A 493 -17.00 4.09 23.06
C ARG A 493 -17.74 4.07 24.40
N LEU A 494 -18.57 3.06 24.64
CA LEU A 494 -19.31 2.96 25.91
C LEU A 494 -18.38 2.91 27.13
N LYS A 495 -17.28 2.14 27.05
CA LYS A 495 -16.30 2.00 28.13
C LYS A 495 -15.44 3.26 28.31
N THR A 496 -15.15 3.97 27.23
CA THR A 496 -14.24 5.13 27.23
C THR A 496 -14.97 6.46 27.48
N ASN A 497 -16.29 6.52 27.29
CA ASN A 497 -17.05 7.77 27.31
C ASN A 497 -16.79 8.63 28.56
N THR A 498 -16.85 8.02 29.75
CA THR A 498 -16.69 8.72 31.02
C THR A 498 -15.28 9.27 31.23
N LEU A 499 -14.28 8.71 30.55
CA LEU A 499 -12.88 9.14 30.66
C LEU A 499 -12.59 10.44 29.90
N VAL A 500 -13.39 10.76 28.88
CA VAL A 500 -13.15 11.92 28.00
C VAL A 500 -14.23 12.99 28.07
N SER A 501 -15.39 12.71 28.69
CA SER A 501 -16.55 13.63 28.68
C SER A 501 -16.24 15.00 29.28
N ALA A 502 -15.57 15.06 30.44
CA ALA A 502 -15.24 16.33 31.10
C ALA A 502 -14.23 17.16 30.28
N ASP A 503 -13.18 16.52 29.76
CA ASP A 503 -12.18 17.17 28.91
C ASP A 503 -12.81 17.65 27.58
N LEU A 504 -13.78 16.93 27.01
CA LEU A 504 -14.50 17.35 25.80
C LEU A 504 -15.34 18.61 26.03
N VAL A 505 -16.05 18.71 27.16
CA VAL A 505 -16.80 19.92 27.52
C VAL A 505 -15.85 21.11 27.68
N LYS A 506 -14.72 20.93 28.37
CA LYS A 506 -13.70 21.98 28.52
C LYS A 506 -13.13 22.40 27.16
N LEU A 507 -12.80 21.42 26.31
CA LEU A 507 -12.27 21.69 24.97
C LEU A 507 -13.28 22.46 24.10
N ARG A 508 -14.57 22.13 24.20
CA ARG A 508 -15.66 22.84 23.52
C ARG A 508 -15.70 24.31 23.94
N GLU A 509 -15.58 24.60 25.24
CA GLU A 509 -15.60 25.97 25.78
C GLU A 509 -14.39 26.80 25.32
N LEU A 510 -13.22 26.18 25.16
CA LEU A 510 -12.00 26.88 24.73
C LEU A 510 -11.94 27.15 23.21
N LEU A 511 -12.68 26.37 22.41
CA LEU A 511 -12.69 26.47 20.95
C LEU A 511 -13.89 27.25 20.40
N ASN A 512 -14.86 27.57 21.26
CA ASN A 512 -16.05 28.36 20.95
C ASN A 512 -15.82 29.81 21.36
#